data_AF-A0A836RE78-F1
#
_entry.id   AF-A0A836RE78-F1
#
_cell.length_a   1.000
_cell.length_b   1.000
_cell.length_c   1.000
_cell.angle_alpha   90.00
_cell.angle_beta   90.00
_cell.angle_gamma   90.00
#
_symmetry.space_group_name_H-M   'P 1'
#
loop_
_entity.id
_entity.type
_entity.pdbx_description
1 polymer ?
#
loop_
_entity_poly.entity_id
_entity_poly.type
_entity_poly.pdbx_seq_one_letter_code
_entity_poly.pdbx_strand_id
1 'polypeptide(L)' 'GTVIDVDFTSCRESWAGCASPTYAVVTSRSYHSGGVNGLLMDGSVRTITESIDLQLWRNLGMRDDGNVIGDF' A
#
# COMPACT_ATOMS: atom_id res chain seq x y z
N GLY A 1 20.03 6.83 -16.10
CA GLY A 1 18.85 7.57 -15.64
C GLY A 1 18.90 7.67 -14.12
N THR A 2 18.35 8.72 -13.53
CA THR A 2 18.27 8.89 -12.07
C THR A 2 17.05 8.17 -11.52
N VAL A 3 17.22 7.38 -10.46
CA VAL A 3 16.10 6.77 -9.74
C VAL A 3 15.57 7.78 -8.74
N ILE A 4 14.25 8.00 -8.73
CA ILE A 4 13.58 8.92 -7.80
C ILE A 4 12.58 8.09 -7.00
N ASP A 5 12.66 8.18 -5.67
CA ASP A 5 11.71 7.56 -4.73
C ASP A 5 10.48 8.46 -4.58
N VAL A 6 9.47 8.20 -5.40
CA VAL A 6 8.21 8.96 -5.46
C VAL A 6 7.03 8.04 -5.72
N ASP A 7 5.86 8.43 -5.24
CA ASP A 7 4.60 7.84 -5.66
C ASP A 7 4.11 8.48 -6.96
N PHE A 8 3.40 7.68 -7.76
CA PHE A 8 2.80 8.15 -8.99
C PHE A 8 1.34 8.52 -8.76
N THR A 9 0.93 9.65 -9.32
CA THR A 9 -0.48 9.97 -9.52
C THR A 9 -0.69 10.46 -10.94
N SER A 10 -1.74 9.97 -11.61
CA SER A 10 -2.06 10.34 -12.99
C SER A 10 -2.48 11.81 -13.10
N CYS A 11 -3.03 12.36 -12.02
CA CYS A 11 -3.40 13.76 -11.90
C CYS A 11 -3.38 14.18 -10.43
N ARG A 12 -3.09 15.45 -10.14
CA ARG A 12 -3.11 15.94 -8.77
C ARG A 12 -4.56 16.14 -8.32
N GLU A 13 -5.02 15.38 -7.33
CA GLU A 13 -6.44 15.37 -6.89
C GLU A 13 -7.02 16.75 -6.50
N SER A 14 -6.17 17.69 -6.07
CA SER A 14 -6.56 19.06 -5.71
C SER A 14 -6.50 20.07 -6.87
N TRP A 15 -6.20 19.63 -8.08
CA TRP A 15 -6.03 20.49 -9.26
C TRP A 15 -7.28 20.46 -10.14
N ALA A 16 -7.85 21.63 -10.44
CA ALA A 16 -9.09 21.78 -11.20
C ALA A 16 -9.04 21.28 -12.66
N GLY A 17 -7.86 20.97 -13.18
CA GLY A 17 -7.69 20.41 -14.53
C GLY A 17 -7.87 18.88 -14.64
N CYS A 18 -8.09 18.18 -13.53
CA CYS A 18 -8.37 16.75 -13.55
C CYS A 18 -9.86 16.51 -13.87
N ALA A 19 -10.18 16.25 -15.13
CA ALA A 19 -11.56 15.99 -15.57
C ALA A 19 -11.95 14.49 -15.55
N SER A 20 -11.00 13.61 -15.29
CA SER A 20 -11.13 12.15 -15.30
C SER A 20 -10.71 11.55 -13.96
N PRO A 21 -11.06 10.28 -13.65
CA PRO A 21 -10.60 9.61 -12.43
C PRO A 21 -9.08 9.70 -12.24
N THR A 22 -8.66 9.94 -11.01
CA THR A 22 -7.25 9.91 -10.64
C THR A 22 -6.84 8.47 -10.31
N TYR A 23 -5.75 8.02 -10.89
CA TYR A 23 -5.13 6.74 -10.61
C TYR A 23 -3.81 6.99 -9.89
N ALA A 24 -3.60 6.31 -8.76
CA ALA A 24 -2.39 6.46 -7.97
C ALA A 24 -1.72 5.11 -7.75
N VAL A 25 -0.40 5.12 -7.73
CA VAL A 25 0.44 4.02 -7.24
C VAL A 25 1.19 4.57 -6.03
N VAL A 26 0.57 4.37 -4.86
CA VAL A 26 1.14 4.72 -3.56
C VAL A 26 1.61 3.43 -2.92
N THR A 27 2.92 3.22 -2.82
CA THR A 27 3.44 1.96 -2.29
C THR A 27 3.84 2.12 -0.83
N SER A 28 3.59 1.10 -0.01
CA SER A 28 4.06 1.09 1.38
C SER A 28 5.58 0.90 1.41
N ARG A 29 6.32 1.95 1.80
CA ARG A 29 7.78 1.96 1.88
C ARG A 29 8.24 2.48 3.25
N SER A 30 9.39 1.99 3.69
CA SER A 30 10.04 2.40 4.93
C SER A 30 11.55 2.47 4.70
N TYR A 31 12.22 3.44 5.32
CA TYR A 31 13.69 3.49 5.34
C TYR A 31 14.29 2.61 6.45
N HIS A 32 13.46 2.02 7.31
CA HIS A 32 13.90 0.97 8.23
C HIS A 32 14.03 -0.34 7.47
N SER A 33 15.11 -1.09 7.74
CA SER A 33 15.36 -2.37 7.11
C SER A 33 14.32 -3.42 7.48
N GLY A 34 13.90 -4.22 6.49
CA GLY A 34 13.20 -5.47 6.72
C GLY A 34 11.68 -5.39 6.71
N GLY A 35 11.08 -4.19 6.62
CA GLY A 35 9.64 -4.08 6.48
C GLY A 35 9.01 -2.73 6.81
N VAL A 36 7.68 -2.74 6.85
CA VAL A 36 6.82 -1.62 7.23
C VAL A 36 5.99 -1.98 8.47
N ASN A 37 5.58 -1.01 9.27
CA ASN A 37 4.60 -1.25 10.33
C ASN A 37 3.19 -0.96 9.80
N GLY A 38 2.31 -1.96 9.86
CA GLY A 38 0.91 -1.87 9.46
C GLY A 38 -0.02 -1.89 10.67
N LEU A 39 -1.00 -0.98 10.70
CA LEU A 39 -2.11 -0.99 11.65
C LEU A 39 -3.26 -1.81 11.06
N LEU A 40 -3.77 -2.77 11.83
CA LEU A 40 -4.96 -3.54 11.49
C LEU A 40 -6.23 -2.89 12.06
N MET A 41 -7.38 -3.27 11.50
CA MET A 41 -8.69 -2.72 11.92
C MET A 41 -9.08 -3.05 13.37
N ASP A 42 -8.45 -4.06 13.97
CA ASP A 42 -8.60 -4.40 15.39
C ASP A 42 -7.73 -3.54 16.33
N GLY A 43 -6.96 -2.60 15.77
CA GLY A 43 -6.07 -1.71 16.51
C GLY A 43 -4.68 -2.27 16.79
N SER A 44 -4.39 -3.52 16.40
CA SER A 44 -3.05 -4.09 16.54
C SER A 44 -2.10 -3.56 15.46
N VAL A 45 -0.84 -3.33 15.84
CA VAL A 45 0.23 -2.98 14.90
C VAL A 45 1.12 -4.20 14.71
N ARG A 46 1.38 -4.55 13.44
CA ARG A 46 2.29 -5.64 13.07
C ARG A 46 3.35 -5.14 12.11
N THR A 47 4.56 -5.67 12.24
CA THR A 47 5.61 -5.47 11.24
C THR A 47 5.37 -6.44 10.08
N ILE A 48 5.32 -5.90 8.87
CA ILE A 48 5.12 -6.63 7.62
C ILE A 48 6.44 -6.67 6.88
N THR A 49 6.94 -7.88 6.67
CA THR A 49 8.27 -8.08 6.09
C THR A 49 8.29 -7.87 4.57
N GLU A 50 9.45 -7.51 4.03
CA GLU A 50 9.66 -7.40 2.58
C GLU A 50 9.44 -8.73 1.83
N SER A 51 9.49 -9.85 2.54
CA SER A 51 9.29 -11.21 2.01
C SER A 51 7.84 -11.70 2.05
N ILE A 52 6.88 -10.86 2.46
CA ILE A 52 5.46 -11.24 2.47
C ILE A 52 5.00 -11.70 1.08
N ASP A 53 4.17 -12.73 1.03
CA ASP A 53 3.52 -13.12 -0.21
C ASP A 53 2.65 -11.96 -0.74
N LEU A 54 2.80 -11.66 -2.04
CA LEU A 54 2.16 -10.51 -2.64
C LEU A 54 0.62 -10.62 -2.65
N GLN A 55 0.09 -11.83 -2.78
CA GLN A 55 -1.36 -12.04 -2.74
C GLN A 55 -1.89 -11.86 -1.32
N LEU A 56 -1.18 -12.39 -0.31
CA LEU A 56 -1.49 -12.19 1.10
C LEU A 56 -1.50 -10.71 1.49
N TRP A 57 -0.48 -9.96 1.05
CA TRP A 57 -0.40 -8.51 1.27
C TRP A 57 -1.58 -7.74 0.66
N ARG A 58 -2.02 -8.13 -0.54
CA ARG A 58 -3.17 -7.49 -1.20
C ARG A 58 -4.46 -7.82 -0.49
N ASN A 59 -4.66 -9.08 -0.11
CA ASN A 59 -5.84 -9.52 0.61
C ASN A 59 -6.02 -8.76 1.92
N LEU A 60 -4.93 -8.42 2.63
CA LEU A 60 -5.00 -7.62 3.87
C LEU A 60 -5.71 -6.27 3.71
N GLY A 61 -5.69 -5.67 2.51
CA GLY A 61 -6.36 -4.42 2.21
C GLY A 61 -7.75 -4.57 1.57
N MET A 62 -8.16 -5.78 1.19
CA MET A 62 -9.41 -6.01 0.48
C MET A 62 -10.55 -6.29 1.46
N ARG A 63 -11.40 -5.28 1.66
CA ARG A 63 -12.53 -5.34 2.61
C ARG A 63 -13.62 -6.39 2.30
N ASP A 64 -13.65 -6.94 1.09
CA ASP A 64 -14.72 -7.85 0.61
C ASP A 64 -14.18 -8.90 -0.38
N ASP A 65 -13.02 -9.49 -0.10
CA ASP A 65 -12.44 -10.54 -0.95
C ASP A 65 -12.88 -11.97 -0.57
N GLY A 66 -13.58 -12.12 0.56
CA GLY A 66 -14.02 -13.41 1.10
C GLY A 66 -12.90 -14.28 1.70
N ASN A 67 -11.68 -13.77 1.80
CA ASN A 67 -10.55 -14.52 2.33
C ASN A 67 -10.41 -14.32 3.85
N VAL A 68 -10.21 -15.41 4.58
CA VAL A 68 -9.77 -15.36 5.98
C VAL A 68 -8.25 -15.36 5.99
N ILE A 69 -7.66 -14.30 6.51
CA ILE A 69 -6.21 -14.12 6.55
C ILE A 69 -5.66 -14.68 7.86
N GLY A 70 -4.70 -15.60 7.75
CA GLY A 70 -3.99 -16.21 8.88
C GLY A 70 -2.76 -15.41 9.30
N ASP A 71 -1.65 -16.10 9.58
CA ASP A 71 -0.38 -15.45 9.89
C ASP A 71 0.30 -14.90 8.62
N PHE A 72 0.98 -13.76 8.77
CA PHE A 72 1.66 -12.99 7.71
C PHE A 72 2.79 -12.14 8.28
#